data_AF-A0A9E2BCZ9-F1
#
_entry.id   AF-A0A9E2BCZ9-F1
#
_cell.length_a   1.000
_cell.length_b   1.000
_cell.length_c   1.000
_cell.angle_alpha   90.00
_cell.angle_beta   90.00
_cell.angle_gamma   90.00
#
_symmetry.space_group_name_H-M   'P 1'
#
loop_
_entity.id
_entity.type
_entity.pdbx_description
1 polymer ?
#
loop_
_entity_poly.entity_id
_entity_poly.type
_entity_poly.pdbx_seq_one_letter_code
_entity_poly.pdbx_strand_id
1 'polypeptide(L)'
;LLDARKGLKMFETVNVPVLGVIENMSTHVCSQCGHEESIFGEGGGDRLAEETGVPLLGRLPLDIDIRRDADGGAPTVVAKPDSTAAHAYRAAARNAAALLSLRKVEHKGAFPPVVVE
;
A
#
# COMPACT_ATOMS: atom_id res chain seq x y z
N LEU A 1 6.25 -13.01 -1.00
CA LEU A 1 6.07 -12.58 -2.42
C LEU A 1 5.10 -13.44 -3.22
N LEU A 2 5.03 -14.76 -3.02
CA LEU A 2 4.16 -15.64 -3.81
C LEU A 2 2.68 -15.20 -3.78
N ASP A 3 2.18 -14.78 -2.62
CA ASP A 3 0.77 -14.37 -2.48
C ASP A 3 0.48 -13.05 -3.21
N ALA A 4 1.42 -12.10 -3.19
CA ALA A 4 1.29 -10.85 -3.95
C ALA A 4 1.22 -11.13 -5.47
N ARG A 5 2.03 -12.07 -5.98
CA ARG A 5 1.97 -12.51 -7.38
C ARG A 5 0.63 -13.16 -7.73
N LYS A 6 0.14 -14.04 -6.85
CA LYS A 6 -1.16 -14.70 -7.03
C LYS A 6 -2.30 -13.67 -7.02
N GLY A 7 -2.26 -12.71 -6.10
CA GLY A 7 -3.21 -11.60 -6.02
C GLY A 7 -3.22 -10.77 -7.31
N LEU A 8 -2.04 -10.42 -7.83
CA LEU A 8 -1.94 -9.70 -9.09
C LEU A 8 -2.59 -10.46 -10.25
N LYS A 9 -2.24 -11.74 -10.40
CA LYS A 9 -2.81 -12.60 -11.45
C LYS A 9 -4.32 -12.78 -11.31
N MET A 10 -4.84 -12.81 -10.08
CA MET A 10 -6.29 -12.85 -9.82
C MET A 10 -6.97 -11.58 -10.36
N PHE A 11 -6.45 -10.39 -10.04
CA PHE A 11 -7.00 -9.12 -10.54
C PHE A 11 -6.93 -9.01 -12.07
N GLU A 12 -5.84 -9.49 -12.69
CA GLU A 12 -5.74 -9.60 -14.15
C GLU A 12 -6.83 -10.50 -14.74
N THR A 13 -7.08 -11.66 -14.11
CA THR A 13 -8.09 -12.63 -14.58
C THR A 13 -9.50 -12.04 -14.58
N VAL A 14 -9.82 -11.17 -13.62
CA VAL A 14 -11.13 -10.49 -13.53
C VAL A 14 -11.15 -9.10 -14.19
N ASN A 15 -10.11 -8.75 -14.98
CA ASN A 15 -9.97 -7.46 -15.67
C ASN A 15 -10.04 -6.24 -14.73
N VAL A 16 -9.58 -6.38 -13.49
CA VAL A 16 -9.50 -5.27 -12.55
C VAL A 16 -8.09 -4.69 -12.60
N PRO A 17 -7.91 -3.41 -12.98
CA PRO A 17 -6.59 -2.82 -13.11
C PRO A 17 -5.95 -2.62 -11.73
N VAL A 18 -4.73 -3.13 -11.57
CA VAL A 18 -3.93 -2.89 -10.37
C VAL A 18 -3.19 -1.57 -10.52
N LEU A 19 -3.41 -0.66 -9.57
CA LEU A 19 -2.78 0.67 -9.57
C LEU A 19 -1.29 0.60 -9.22
N GLY A 20 -0.95 -0.24 -8.26
CA GLY A 20 0.39 -0.35 -7.70
C GLY A 20 0.39 -1.28 -6.48
N VAL A 21 1.58 -1.53 -5.93
CA VAL A 21 1.77 -2.34 -4.73
C VAL A 21 2.32 -1.51 -3.59
N ILE A 22 2.05 -1.91 -2.34
CA ILE A 22 2.65 -1.34 -1.14
C ILE A 22 3.41 -2.44 -0.42
N GLU A 23 4.65 -2.17 -0.06
CA GLU A 23 5.46 -3.08 0.77
C GLU A 23 5.23 -2.72 2.24
N ASN A 24 4.36 -3.49 2.89
CA ASN A 24 4.02 -3.29 4.30
C ASN A 24 5.07 -3.94 5.22
N MET A 25 5.24 -3.37 6.41
CA MET A 25 6.20 -3.83 7.43
C MET A 25 7.64 -3.90 6.90
N SER A 26 8.04 -2.92 6.09
CA SER A 26 9.33 -2.89 5.40
C SER A 26 10.53 -2.73 6.34
N THR A 27 10.30 -2.09 7.47
CA THR A 27 11.35 -1.57 8.34
C THR A 27 10.85 -1.60 9.78
N HIS A 28 11.69 -2.05 10.71
CA HIS A 28 11.44 -1.97 12.14
C HIS A 28 12.54 -1.17 12.83
N VAL A 29 12.17 -0.25 13.72
CA VAL A 29 13.11 0.47 14.58
C VAL A 29 13.00 -0.09 15.99
N CYS A 30 14.09 -0.68 16.49
CA CYS A 30 14.15 -1.26 17.82
C CYS A 30 13.95 -0.17 18.89
N SER A 31 12.93 -0.36 19.74
CA SER A 31 12.58 0.60 20.80
C SER A 31 13.62 0.74 21.92
N GLN A 32 14.60 -0.16 21.98
CA GLN A 32 15.64 -0.17 23.02
C GLN A 32 16.94 0.52 22.57
N CYS A 33 17.34 0.35 21.31
CA CYS A 33 18.63 0.86 20.82
C CYS A 33 18.53 1.78 19.60
N GLY A 34 17.35 1.92 18.98
CA GLY A 34 17.14 2.73 17.78
C GLY A 34 17.70 2.12 16.49
N HIS A 35 18.17 0.86 16.53
CA HIS A 35 18.60 0.17 15.31
C HIS A 35 17.43 -0.05 14.36
N GLU A 36 17.65 0.28 13.09
CA GLU A 36 16.69 0.10 12.00
C GLU A 36 17.05 -1.15 11.21
N GLU A 37 16.10 -2.07 11.06
CA GLU A 37 16.31 -3.34 10.35
C GLU A 37 15.07 -3.82 9.58
N SER A 38 15.32 -4.53 8.48
CA SER A 38 14.31 -5.12 7.60
C SER A 38 14.01 -6.57 8.04
N ILE A 39 13.31 -6.76 9.16
CA ILE A 39 13.12 -8.09 9.79
C ILE A 39 12.34 -9.10 8.94
N PHE A 40 11.56 -8.63 7.96
CA PHE A 40 10.81 -9.48 7.03
C PHE A 40 11.45 -9.57 5.63
N GLY A 41 12.72 -9.15 5.51
CA GLY A 41 13.44 -9.04 4.25
C GLY A 41 13.21 -7.71 3.54
N GLU A 42 14.00 -7.48 2.49
CA GLU A 42 14.04 -6.21 1.76
C GLU A 42 13.93 -6.43 0.24
N GLY A 43 13.51 -5.38 -0.47
CA GLY A 43 13.45 -5.35 -1.94
C GLY A 43 12.42 -6.31 -2.53
N GLY A 44 11.43 -6.73 -1.76
CA GLY A 44 10.36 -7.59 -2.25
C GLY A 44 9.42 -6.81 -3.18
N GLY A 45 9.13 -5.57 -2.81
CA GLY A 45 8.34 -4.64 -3.62
C GLY A 45 9.00 -4.29 -4.96
N ASP A 46 10.31 -4.00 -4.97
CA ASP A 46 11.01 -3.63 -6.21
C ASP A 46 11.03 -4.78 -7.21
N ARG A 47 11.39 -5.99 -6.76
CA ARG A 47 11.41 -7.18 -7.61
C ARG A 47 10.04 -7.43 -8.23
N LEU A 48 8.98 -7.35 -7.43
CA LEU A 48 7.62 -7.52 -7.94
C LEU A 48 7.26 -6.45 -8.97
N ALA A 49 7.67 -5.21 -8.75
CA ALA A 49 7.44 -4.11 -9.67
C ALA A 49 8.19 -4.32 -11.01
N GLU A 50 9.45 -4.74 -10.96
CA GLU A 50 10.26 -5.06 -12.14
C GLU A 50 9.67 -6.21 -12.96
N GLU A 51 9.22 -7.28 -12.30
CA GLU A 51 8.72 -8.48 -12.98
C GLU A 51 7.33 -8.30 -13.58
N THR A 52 6.51 -7.39 -13.03
CA THR A 52 5.10 -7.26 -13.40
C THR A 52 4.77 -5.92 -14.07
N GLY A 53 5.68 -4.95 -14.04
CA GLY A 53 5.44 -3.58 -14.49
C GLY A 53 4.50 -2.77 -13.60
N VAL A 54 4.02 -3.34 -12.48
CA VAL A 54 3.13 -2.67 -11.53
C VAL A 54 3.96 -1.83 -10.55
N PRO A 55 3.74 -0.50 -10.45
CA PRO A 55 4.63 0.36 -9.68
C PRO A 55 4.53 0.10 -8.17
N LEU A 56 5.68 0.19 -7.50
CA LEU A 56 5.73 0.27 -6.03
C LEU A 56 5.32 1.68 -5.59
N LEU A 57 4.23 1.77 -4.83
CA LEU A 57 3.66 3.04 -4.36
C LEU A 57 4.36 3.56 -3.12
N GLY A 58 4.87 2.66 -2.28
CA GLY A 58 5.59 3.03 -1.08
C GLY A 58 5.87 1.85 -0.16
N ARG A 59 6.61 2.16 0.90
CA ARG A 59 7.01 1.24 1.97
C ARG A 59 6.47 1.76 3.29
N LEU A 60 5.86 0.88 4.07
CA LEU A 60 5.27 1.26 5.35
C LEU A 60 6.01 0.55 6.49
N PRO A 61 6.40 1.28 7.56
CA PRO A 61 7.17 0.70 8.65
C PRO A 61 6.31 -0.24 9.52
N LEU A 62 6.98 -1.17 10.21
CA LEU A 62 6.41 -1.93 11.31
C LEU A 62 6.53 -1.11 12.60
N ASP A 63 5.46 -0.39 12.91
CA ASP A 63 5.37 0.46 14.09
C ASP A 63 4.12 0.10 14.91
N ILE A 64 4.29 -0.12 16.21
CA ILE A 64 3.21 -0.47 17.14
C ILE A 64 2.17 0.66 17.24
N ASP A 65 2.62 1.90 17.05
CA ASP A 65 1.77 3.06 17.15
C ASP A 65 0.76 3.13 16.01
N ILE A 66 1.10 2.61 14.82
CA ILE A 66 0.14 2.48 13.71
C ILE A 66 -1.09 1.70 14.14
N ARG A 67 -0.88 0.56 14.81
CA ARG A 67 -1.97 -0.28 15.29
C ARG A 67 -2.75 0.41 16.42
N ARG A 68 -2.04 0.94 17.43
CA ARG A 68 -2.66 1.57 18.60
C ARG A 68 -3.51 2.80 18.23
N ASP A 69 -2.97 3.66 17.37
CA ASP A 69 -3.62 4.87 16.91
C ASP A 69 -4.88 4.50 16.09
N ALA A 70 -4.79 3.51 15.19
CA ALA A 70 -5.92 3.00 14.41
C ALA A 70 -7.01 2.34 15.30
N ASP A 71 -6.63 1.46 16.23
CA ASP A 71 -7.54 0.82 17.18
C ASP A 71 -8.22 1.86 18.10
N GLY A 72 -7.52 2.94 18.42
CA GLY A 72 -8.03 4.08 19.19
C GLY A 72 -8.96 5.01 18.40
N GLY A 73 -9.22 4.75 17.12
CA GLY A 73 -10.10 5.56 16.27
C GLY A 73 -9.47 6.84 15.72
N ALA A 74 -8.17 7.05 15.93
CA ALA A 74 -7.44 8.21 15.42
C ALA A 74 -6.18 7.73 14.66
N PRO A 75 -6.29 7.41 13.36
CA PRO A 75 -5.17 6.87 12.58
C PRO A 75 -3.90 7.72 12.71
N THR A 76 -2.72 7.10 12.63
CA THR A 76 -1.42 7.76 12.87
C THR A 76 -1.20 9.03 12.05
N VAL A 77 -1.72 9.11 10.82
CA VAL A 77 -1.65 10.32 9.98
C VAL A 77 -2.37 11.54 10.58
N VAL A 78 -3.33 11.30 11.48
CA VAL A 78 -4.08 12.28 12.26
C VAL A 78 -3.47 12.45 13.65
N ALA A 79 -3.25 11.35 14.38
CA ALA A 79 -2.76 11.40 15.75
C ALA A 79 -1.31 11.91 15.86
N LYS A 80 -0.46 11.58 14.89
CA LYS A 80 0.97 11.88 14.87
C LYS A 80 1.41 12.36 13.48
N PRO A 81 0.95 13.55 13.05
CA PRO A 81 1.09 14.01 11.67
C PRO A 81 2.53 14.15 11.20
N ASP A 82 3.49 14.39 12.10
CA ASP A 82 4.91 14.61 11.74
C ASP A 82 5.77 13.36 11.94
N SER A 83 5.16 12.23 12.28
CA SER A 83 5.87 10.95 12.45
C SER A 83 6.38 10.39 11.12
N THR A 84 7.45 9.59 11.18
CA THR A 84 7.97 8.84 10.03
C THR A 84 6.88 7.99 9.36
N ALA A 85 6.05 7.32 10.16
CA ALA A 85 4.91 6.54 9.66
C ALA A 85 3.91 7.42 8.90
N ALA A 86 3.49 8.56 9.46
CA ALA A 86 2.57 9.46 8.79
C ALA A 86 3.13 10.00 7.46
N HIS A 87 4.43 10.33 7.42
CA HIS A 87 5.11 10.72 6.19
C HIS A 87 5.14 9.61 5.14
N ALA A 88 5.41 8.36 5.55
CA ALA A 88 5.40 7.19 4.66
C ALA A 88 4.01 6.98 4.03
N TYR A 89 2.94 7.02 4.84
CA TYR A 89 1.56 6.93 4.35
C TYR A 89 1.21 8.07 3.38
N ARG A 90 1.57 9.32 3.71
CA ARG A 90 1.32 10.47 2.82
C ARG A 90 2.10 10.37 1.51
N ALA A 91 3.34 9.88 1.54
CA ALA A 91 4.13 9.65 0.33
C ALA A 91 3.47 8.58 -0.56
N ALA A 92 3.07 7.43 0.01
CA ALA A 92 2.37 6.39 -0.72
C ALA A 92 1.05 6.89 -1.33
N ALA A 93 0.27 7.66 -0.56
CA ALA A 93 -0.97 8.27 -1.02
C ALA A 93 -0.74 9.28 -2.16
N ARG A 94 0.31 10.10 -2.08
CA ARG A 94 0.69 11.03 -3.16
C ARG A 94 1.05 10.29 -4.45
N ASN A 95 1.83 9.22 -4.36
CA ASN A 95 2.19 8.40 -5.51
C ASN A 95 0.95 7.75 -6.14
N ALA A 96 0.06 7.19 -5.33
CA ALA A 96 -1.21 6.64 -5.79
C ALA A 96 -2.09 7.71 -6.48
N ALA A 97 -2.24 8.88 -5.86
CA ALA A 97 -3.03 9.98 -6.41
C ALA A 97 -2.44 10.51 -7.73
N ALA A 98 -1.12 10.64 -7.82
CA ALA A 98 -0.44 11.03 -9.06
C ALA A 98 -0.73 10.04 -10.19
N LEU A 99 -0.58 8.73 -9.94
CA LEU A 99 -0.89 7.70 -10.95
C LEU A 99 -2.37 7.68 -11.35
N LEU A 100 -3.28 7.84 -10.39
CA LEU A 100 -4.72 7.94 -10.66
C LEU A 100 -5.05 9.17 -11.52
N SER A 101 -4.39 10.31 -11.28
CA SER A 101 -4.62 11.53 -12.06
C SER A 101 -4.27 11.41 -13.54
N LEU A 102 -3.35 10.49 -13.87
CA LEU A 102 -2.93 10.20 -15.25
C LEU A 102 -3.84 9.19 -15.96
N ARG A 103 -4.69 8.47 -15.21
CA ARG A 103 -5.64 7.53 -15.81
C ARG A 103 -6.78 8.30 -16.45
N LYS A 104 -7.09 7.96 -17.70
CA LYS A 104 -8.35 8.37 -18.32
C LYS A 104 -9.49 7.75 -17.52
N VAL A 105 -10.49 8.57 -17.16
CA VAL A 105 -11.73 8.07 -16.56
C VAL A 105 -12.44 7.24 -17.63
N GLU A 106 -12.31 5.93 -17.55
CA GLU A 106 -13.13 5.03 -18.36
C GLU A 106 -14.47 4.84 -17.65
N HIS A 107 -15.53 5.45 -18.18
CA HIS A 107 -16.91 5.17 -17.77
C HIS A 107 -17.40 3.76 -18.20
N LYS A 108 -16.51 2.79 -18.40
CA LYS A 108 -16.88 1.40 -18.70
C LYS A 108 -17.05 0.64 -17.40
N GLY A 109 -18.17 0.89 -16.74
CA GLY A 109 -18.48 0.26 -15.45
C GLY A 109 -19.55 0.99 -14.66
N ALA A 110 -20.57 1.54 -15.33
CA ALA A 110 -21.83 1.77 -14.63
C ALA A 110 -22.21 0.42 -13.99
N PHE A 111 -22.33 0.39 -12.66
CA PHE A 111 -22.79 -0.79 -11.94
C PHE A 111 -24.00 -1.38 -12.70
N PRO A 112 -24.01 -2.68 -13.03
CA PRO A 112 -25.18 -3.29 -13.65
C PRO A 112 -26.39 -3.04 -12.74
N PRO A 113 -27.58 -2.76 -13.30
CA PRO A 113 -28.76 -2.50 -12.48
C PRO A 113 -29.00 -3.69 -11.55
N VAL A 114 -29.11 -3.42 -10.25
CA VAL A 114 -29.50 -4.43 -9.27
C VAL A 114 -30.96 -4.76 -9.53
N VAL A 115 -31.23 -5.93 -10.09
CA VAL A 115 -32.58 -6.47 -10.24
C VAL A 115 -32.91 -7.23 -8.95
N VAL A 116 -33.98 -6.82 -8.29
CA VAL A 116 -34.57 -7.57 -7.17
C VAL A 116 -35.83 -8.24 -7.73
N GLU A 117 -35.83 -9.58 -7.72
CA GLU A 117 -37.04 -10.39 -7.98
C GLU A 117 -37.90 -10.50 -6.71
#